data_AF-A0A0K0D8X7-F1
#
_entry.id   AF-A0A0K0D8X7-F1
#
_cell.length_a   1.000
_cell.length_b   1.000
_cell.length_c   1.000
_cell.angle_alpha   90.00
_cell.angle_beta   90.00
_cell.angle_gamma   90.00
#
_symmetry.space_group_name_H-M   'P 1'
#
loop_
_entity.id
_entity.type
_entity.pdbx_description
1 polymer ?
#
loop_
_entity_poly.entity_id
_entity_poly.type
_entity_poly.pdbx_seq_one_letter_code
_entity_poly.pdbx_strand_id
1 'polypeptide(L)'
;LCNVEVIVIDDASPDGTGEVAVKLRDEFGEDKIVLRPREGKLGLGTAYIHGLKYARGQFIILMDADLSHHPKFILDMIELQKKENLDIVTGTRYALGGGVSGWDLKRKTISKGANFLAQVGSVSLVKAF
;
A
#
# COMPACT_ATOMS: atom_id res chain seq x y z
N LEU A 1 6.87 1.31 -20.36
CA LEU A 1 6.58 0.62 -19.07
C LEU A 1 7.64 1.07 -18.09
N CYS A 2 7.23 1.72 -17.01
CA CYS A 2 8.14 2.15 -15.94
C CYS A 2 8.80 0.92 -15.31
N ASN A 3 10.05 1.03 -14.86
CA ASN A 3 10.68 -0.04 -14.07
C ASN A 3 9.96 -0.17 -12.72
N VAL A 4 9.63 -1.39 -12.29
CA VAL A 4 8.86 -1.65 -11.06
C VAL A 4 9.56 -2.74 -10.26
N GLU A 5 9.62 -2.54 -8.95
CA GLU A 5 9.97 -3.56 -7.97
C GLU A 5 8.82 -3.74 -6.98
N VAL A 6 8.65 -4.96 -6.47
CA VAL A 6 7.70 -5.33 -5.43
C VAL A 6 8.49 -5.82 -4.23
N ILE A 7 8.30 -5.16 -3.09
CA ILE A 7 8.97 -5.53 -1.84
C ILE A 7 7.97 -6.28 -0.97
N VAL A 8 8.22 -7.58 -0.78
CA VAL A 8 7.35 -8.45 0.02
C VAL A 8 7.94 -8.57 1.42
N ILE A 9 7.19 -8.09 2.42
CA ILE A 9 7.51 -8.26 3.84
C ILE A 9 6.64 -9.39 4.38
N ASP A 10 7.27 -10.49 4.79
CA ASP A 10 6.58 -11.63 5.38
C ASP A 10 6.91 -11.77 6.87
N ASP A 11 5.89 -11.90 7.71
CA ASP A 11 5.99 -11.92 9.17
C ASP A 11 5.99 -13.34 9.74
N ALA A 12 6.79 -14.22 9.13
CA ALA A 12 6.78 -15.65 9.39
C ALA A 12 5.37 -16.23 9.24
N SER A 13 4.77 -16.02 8.07
CA SER A 13 3.41 -16.51 7.81
C SER A 13 3.39 -18.04 7.83
N PRO A 14 2.45 -18.67 8.57
CA PRO A 14 2.42 -20.12 8.73
C PRO A 14 1.73 -20.85 7.56
N ASP A 15 1.22 -20.12 6.58
CA ASP A 15 0.27 -20.59 5.57
C ASP A 15 0.89 -20.84 4.19
N GLY A 16 2.22 -20.73 4.08
CA GLY A 16 2.92 -20.93 2.81
C GLY A 16 3.23 -19.63 2.04
N THR A 17 2.88 -18.46 2.59
CA THR A 17 3.08 -17.17 1.90
C THR A 17 4.55 -16.91 1.57
N GLY A 18 5.47 -17.25 2.47
CA GLY A 18 6.91 -17.09 2.25
C GLY A 18 7.42 -17.93 1.06
N GLU A 19 6.96 -19.17 0.95
CA GLU A 19 7.32 -20.10 -0.12
C GLU A 19 6.80 -19.64 -1.47
N VAL A 20 5.57 -19.09 -1.51
CA VAL A 20 5.03 -18.46 -2.72
C VAL A 20 5.86 -17.25 -3.11
N ALA A 21 6.24 -16.41 -2.14
CA ALA A 21 7.06 -15.23 -2.40
C ALA A 21 8.44 -15.62 -2.97
N VAL A 22 9.06 -16.69 -2.46
CA VAL A 22 10.31 -17.26 -3.02
C VAL A 22 10.12 -17.69 -4.47
N LYS A 23 9.05 -18.43 -4.79
CA LYS A 23 8.77 -18.86 -6.18
C LYS A 23 8.60 -17.66 -7.12
N LEU A 24 7.88 -16.63 -6.67
CA LEU A 24 7.71 -15.40 -7.46
C LEU A 24 9.05 -14.71 -7.70
N ARG A 25 9.92 -14.64 -6.69
CA ARG A 25 11.28 -14.11 -6.88
C ARG A 25 12.09 -14.93 -7.85
N ASP A 26 12.03 -16.24 -7.78
CA ASP A 26 12.78 -17.11 -8.69
C ASP A 26 12.26 -16.99 -10.14
N GLU A 27 10.96 -16.72 -10.34
CA GLU A 27 10.34 -16.50 -11.65
C GLU A 27 10.65 -15.11 -12.23
N PHE A 28 10.52 -14.05 -11.43
CA PHE A 28 10.62 -12.66 -11.90
C PHE A 28 12.00 -12.02 -11.71
N GLY A 29 12.86 -12.62 -10.89
CA GLY A 29 14.20 -12.15 -10.53
C GLY A 29 14.25 -11.32 -9.24
N GLU A 30 15.40 -11.37 -8.56
CA GLU A 30 15.63 -10.69 -7.27
C GLU A 30 15.54 -9.16 -7.36
N ASP A 31 15.79 -8.59 -8.54
CA ASP A 31 15.66 -7.16 -8.78
C ASP A 31 14.20 -6.68 -8.84
N LYS A 32 13.26 -7.57 -9.19
CA LYS A 32 11.83 -7.26 -9.30
C LYS A 32 11.06 -7.65 -8.06
N ILE A 33 11.43 -8.74 -7.41
CA ILE A 33 10.77 -9.23 -6.20
C ILE A 33 11.79 -9.25 -5.06
N VAL A 34 11.71 -8.24 -4.20
CA VAL A 34 12.62 -8.11 -3.05
C VAL A 34 11.95 -8.71 -1.84
N LEU A 35 12.43 -9.88 -1.40
CA LEU A 35 11.89 -10.58 -0.23
C LEU A 35 12.58 -10.15 1.06
N ARG A 36 11.79 -9.84 2.08
CA ARG A 36 12.26 -9.46 3.42
C ARG A 36 11.46 -10.17 4.51
N PRO A 37 11.69 -11.47 4.72
CA PRO A 37 11.08 -12.19 5.82
C PRO A 37 11.54 -11.64 7.17
N ARG A 38 10.67 -11.71 8.18
CA ARG A 38 10.94 -11.32 9.57
C ARG A 38 10.68 -12.50 10.49
N GLU A 39 11.32 -12.49 11.66
CA GLU A 39 11.27 -13.61 12.62
C GLU A 39 9.88 -13.84 13.25
N GLY A 40 8.95 -12.90 13.09
CA GLY A 40 7.59 -13.07 13.59
C GLY A 40 6.69 -11.88 13.30
N LYS A 41 5.47 -11.94 13.86
CA LYS A 41 4.44 -10.90 13.73
C LYS A 41 4.79 -9.67 14.55
N LEU A 42 5.51 -8.73 13.93
CA LEU A 42 5.92 -7.47 14.55
C LEU A 42 4.95 -6.31 14.25
N GLY A 43 3.88 -6.59 13.51
CA GLY A 43 2.81 -5.64 13.19
C GLY A 43 3.01 -4.89 11.87
N LEU A 44 1.91 -4.36 11.33
CA LEU A 44 1.85 -3.77 9.98
C LEU A 44 2.70 -2.50 9.85
N GLY A 45 2.63 -1.59 10.82
CA GLY A 45 3.39 -0.34 10.77
C GLY A 45 4.90 -0.58 10.75
N THR A 46 5.39 -1.56 11.51
CA THR A 46 6.81 -1.93 11.51
C THR A 46 7.19 -2.64 10.20
N ALA A 47 6.25 -3.36 9.57
CA ALA A 47 6.45 -3.97 8.25
C ALA A 47 6.69 -2.87 7.19
N TYR A 48 5.85 -1.83 7.19
CA TYR A 48 6.02 -0.69 6.28
C TYR A 48 7.36 0.01 6.49
N ILE A 49 7.72 0.32 7.74
CA ILE A 49 9.02 0.95 8.05
C ILE A 49 10.18 0.05 7.58
N HIS A 50 10.07 -1.26 7.76
CA HIS A 50 11.08 -2.21 7.30
C HIS A 50 11.21 -2.20 5.77
N GLY A 51 10.09 -2.28 5.04
CA GLY A 51 10.09 -2.28 3.58
C GLY A 51 10.58 -0.97 2.97
N LEU A 52 10.23 0.17 3.56
CA LEU A 52 10.67 1.49 3.12
C LEU A 52 12.19 1.64 3.11
N LYS A 53 12.92 0.93 3.99
CA LYS A 53 14.39 0.94 4.02
C LYS A 53 15.03 0.30 2.78
N TYR A 54 14.29 -0.49 2.02
CA TYR A 54 14.77 -1.19 0.83
C TYR A 54 14.19 -0.65 -0.47
N ALA A 55 13.23 0.29 -0.40
CA ALA A 55 12.64 0.91 -1.57
C ALA A 55 13.66 1.76 -2.34
N ARG A 56 13.77 1.55 -3.65
CA ARG A 56 14.65 2.28 -4.57
C ARG A 56 13.87 3.15 -5.55
N GLY A 57 12.56 2.92 -5.68
CA GLY A 57 11.69 3.66 -6.59
C GLY A 57 11.51 5.14 -6.22
N GLN A 58 11.30 5.98 -7.23
CA GLN A 58 10.95 7.40 -7.05
C GLN A 58 9.53 7.59 -6.51
N PHE A 59 8.64 6.65 -6.82
CA PHE A 59 7.28 6.58 -6.29
C PHE A 59 7.19 5.31 -5.44
N ILE A 60 6.73 5.46 -4.21
CA ILE A 60 6.56 4.34 -3.29
C ILE A 60 5.06 4.14 -3.05
N ILE A 61 4.59 2.93 -3.28
CA ILE A 61 3.19 2.55 -3.11
C ILE A 61 3.12 1.55 -1.96
N LEU A 62 2.33 1.87 -0.95
CA LEU A 62 1.96 0.93 0.11
C LEU A 62 0.58 0.36 -0.22
N MET A 63 0.47 -0.96 -0.30
CA MET A 63 -0.80 -1.64 -0.55
C MET A 63 -0.84 -3.04 0.07
N ASP A 64 -2.04 -3.47 0.43
CA ASP A 64 -2.33 -4.83 0.90
C ASP A 64 -2.26 -5.85 -0.25
N ALA A 65 -1.84 -7.08 0.07
CA ALA A 65 -1.68 -8.17 -0.89
C ALA A 65 -3.00 -8.90 -1.26
N ASP A 66 -4.14 -8.53 -0.65
CA ASP A 66 -5.45 -9.18 -0.81
C ASP A 66 -6.30 -8.62 -1.96
N LEU A 67 -5.71 -7.76 -2.81
CA LEU A 67 -6.37 -7.05 -3.91
C LEU A 67 -7.53 -6.13 -3.49
N SER A 68 -7.70 -5.85 -2.20
CA SER A 68 -8.61 -4.79 -1.74
C SER A 68 -8.23 -3.42 -2.32
N HIS A 69 -6.94 -3.23 -2.63
CA HIS A 69 -6.39 -2.11 -3.37
C HIS A 69 -6.06 -2.56 -4.80
N HIS A 70 -6.94 -2.27 -5.77
CA HIS A 70 -6.73 -2.74 -7.13
C HIS A 70 -5.54 -2.02 -7.82
N PRO A 71 -4.50 -2.73 -8.31
CA PRO A 71 -3.29 -2.10 -8.87
C PRO A 71 -3.51 -1.14 -10.05
N LYS A 72 -4.62 -1.29 -10.78
CA LYS A 72 -5.06 -0.36 -11.85
C LYS A 72 -5.03 1.12 -11.45
N PHE A 73 -5.25 1.43 -10.18
CA PHE A 73 -5.28 2.82 -9.69
C PHE A 73 -3.90 3.42 -9.42
N ILE A 74 -2.84 2.60 -9.41
CA ILE A 74 -1.47 3.07 -9.13
C ILE A 74 -1.04 4.14 -10.15
N LEU A 75 -1.34 3.92 -11.44
CA LEU A 75 -1.00 4.89 -12.49
C LEU A 75 -1.74 6.22 -12.28
N ASP A 76 -3.05 6.17 -12.00
CA ASP A 76 -3.87 7.35 -11.73
C ASP A 76 -3.39 8.14 -10.49
N MET A 77 -2.83 7.45 -9.49
CA MET A 77 -2.27 8.07 -8.28
C MET A 77 -0.93 8.75 -8.60
N ILE A 78 -0.04 8.09 -9.35
CA ILE A 78 1.25 8.65 -9.77
C ILE A 78 1.04 9.87 -10.67
N GLU A 79 0.12 9.79 -11.64
CA GLU A 79 -0.20 10.90 -12.53
C GLU A 79 -0.75 12.10 -11.75
N LEU A 80 -1.65 11.87 -10.80
CA LEU A 80 -2.17 12.92 -9.93
C LEU A 80 -1.05 13.57 -9.11
N GLN A 81 -0.19 12.76 -8.51
CA GLN A 81 0.93 13.23 -7.70
C GLN A 81 1.85 14.14 -8.51
N LYS A 82 2.19 13.74 -9.74
CA LYS A 82 3.02 14.53 -10.65
C LYS A 82 2.36 15.83 -11.09
N LYS A 83 1.10 15.73 -11.55
CA LYS A 83 0.37 16.85 -12.14
C LYS A 83 0.17 17.98 -11.13
N GLU A 84 -0.16 17.63 -9.89
CA GLU A 84 -0.48 18.59 -8.84
C GLU A 84 0.72 18.87 -7.92
N ASN A 85 1.91 18.32 -8.24
CA ASN A 85 3.15 18.45 -7.47
C ASN A 85 2.96 18.14 -5.97
N LEU A 86 2.40 16.97 -5.67
CA LEU A 86 2.02 16.55 -4.32
C LEU A 86 3.10 15.67 -3.67
N ASP A 87 3.27 15.81 -2.37
CA ASP A 87 4.18 14.95 -1.59
C ASP A 87 3.58 13.55 -1.38
N ILE A 88 2.26 13.47 -1.14
CA ILE A 88 1.55 12.22 -0.83
C ILE A 88 0.18 12.21 -1.51
N VAL A 89 -0.18 11.07 -2.10
CA VAL A 89 -1.53 10.77 -2.58
C VAL A 89 -2.07 9.58 -1.81
N THR A 90 -3.27 9.72 -1.26
CA THR A 90 -3.96 8.61 -0.57
C THR A 90 -5.25 8.23 -1.29
N GLY A 91 -5.48 6.93 -1.38
CA GLY A 91 -6.77 6.40 -1.77
C GLY A 91 -7.76 6.50 -0.61
N THR A 92 -9.01 6.85 -0.90
CA THR A 92 -10.10 6.80 0.07
C THR A 92 -11.32 6.13 -0.50
N ARG A 93 -12.04 5.41 0.35
CA ARG A 93 -13.36 4.87 0.03
C ARG A 93 -14.49 5.87 0.31
N TYR A 94 -14.15 7.06 0.84
CA TYR A 94 -15.12 8.03 1.40
C TYR A 94 -15.25 9.34 0.63
N ALA A 95 -14.43 9.58 -0.40
CA ALA A 95 -14.61 10.72 -1.29
C ALA A 95 -15.72 10.44 -2.31
N LEU A 96 -16.27 11.51 -2.90
CA LEU A 96 -17.29 11.43 -3.95
C LEU A 96 -16.81 10.52 -5.09
N GLY A 97 -17.54 9.43 -5.35
CA GLY A 97 -17.22 8.41 -6.35
C GLY A 97 -16.63 7.10 -5.79
N GLY A 98 -16.24 7.06 -4.51
CA GLY A 98 -15.82 5.84 -3.81
C GLY A 98 -16.99 5.09 -3.15
N GLY A 99 -16.74 3.86 -2.69
CA GLY A 99 -17.77 3.07 -2.01
C GLY A 99 -17.20 1.97 -1.12
N VAL A 100 -17.90 1.68 -0.01
CA VAL A 100 -17.66 0.49 0.82
C VAL A 100 -18.94 -0.35 0.80
N SER A 101 -18.91 -1.54 0.20
CA SER A 101 -20.03 -2.49 0.28
C SER A 101 -19.96 -3.26 1.60
N GLY A 102 -21.06 -3.32 2.35
CA GLY A 102 -21.21 -4.23 3.50
C GLY A 102 -20.74 -3.73 4.87
N TRP A 103 -20.56 -2.43 5.09
CA TRP A 103 -20.15 -1.88 6.40
C TRP A 103 -21.30 -1.24 7.17
N ASP A 104 -21.47 -1.64 8.43
CA ASP A 104 -22.39 -1.04 9.41
C ASP A 104 -22.03 0.44 9.69
N LEU A 105 -23.03 1.28 9.94
CA LEU A 105 -22.93 2.73 10.04
C LEU A 105 -21.90 3.19 11.09
N LYS A 106 -21.77 2.43 12.18
CA LYS A 106 -20.80 2.69 13.27
C LYS A 106 -19.34 2.58 12.82
N ARG A 107 -19.03 1.67 11.88
CA ARG A 107 -17.67 1.51 11.36
C ARG A 107 -17.29 2.66 10.43
N LYS A 108 -18.27 3.26 9.74
CA LYS A 108 -18.08 4.44 8.88
C LYS A 108 -17.75 5.71 9.68
N THR A 109 -18.37 5.92 10.84
CA THR A 109 -18.14 7.12 11.67
C THR A 109 -16.78 7.11 12.36
N ILE A 110 -16.36 5.98 12.92
CA ILE A 110 -15.03 5.85 13.56
C ILE A 110 -13.90 6.09 12.55
N SER A 111 -14.03 5.53 11.33
CA SER A 111 -13.02 5.70 10.29
C SER A 111 -12.91 7.16 9.80
N LYS A 112 -14.02 7.91 9.75
CA LYS A 112 -13.99 9.32 9.37
C LYS A 112 -13.27 10.19 10.40
N GLY A 113 -13.43 9.90 11.70
CA GLY A 113 -12.75 10.61 12.78
C GLY A 113 -11.22 10.43 12.75
N ALA A 114 -10.75 9.21 12.49
CA ALA A 114 -9.32 8.92 12.37
C ALA A 114 -8.68 9.63 11.15
N ASN A 115 -9.39 9.68 10.02
CA ASN A 115 -8.90 10.37 8.82
C ASN A 115 -8.79 11.89 9.00
N PHE A 116 -9.70 12.51 9.77
CA PHE A 116 -9.64 13.95 10.05
C PHE A 116 -8.37 14.33 10.84
N LEU A 117 -8.00 13.51 11.84
CA LEU A 117 -6.79 13.74 12.63
C LEU A 117 -5.50 13.54 11.81
N ALA A 118 -5.51 12.64 10.83
CA ALA A 118 -4.37 12.40 9.95
C ALA A 118 -4.14 13.51 8.91
N GLN A 119 -5.13 14.37 8.62
CA GLN A 119 -5.03 15.46 7.66
C GLN A 119 -4.38 16.74 8.20
N VAL A 120 -4.22 16.87 9.52
CA VAL A 120 -3.63 18.07 10.13
C VAL A 120 -2.10 17.97 10.05
N GLY A 121 -1.50 18.43 8.94
CA GLY A 121 -0.05 18.63 8.86
C GLY A 121 0.63 18.34 7.51
N SER A 122 -0.05 17.71 6.56
CA SER A 122 0.52 17.38 5.24
C SER A 122 -0.41 17.85 4.13
N VAL A 123 0.14 18.49 3.08
CA VAL A 123 -0.60 18.75 1.83
C VAL A 123 -0.77 17.42 1.11
N SER A 124 -1.80 16.68 1.50
CA SER A 124 -2.13 15.35 0.95
C SER A 124 -3.44 15.44 0.21
N LEU A 125 -3.43 15.10 -1.08
CA LEU A 125 -4.67 14.98 -1.84
C LEU A 125 -5.25 13.57 -1.68
N VAL A 126 -6.54 13.52 -1.37
CA VAL A 126 -7.27 12.28 -1.12
C VAL A 126 -8.16 11.99 -2.32
N LYS A 127 -7.88 10.92 -3.07
CA LYS A 127 -8.64 10.53 -4.28
C LYS A 127 -9.52 9.31 -4.00
N ALA A 128 -10.76 9.35 -4.47
CA ALA A 128 -11.73 8.26 -4.28
C ALA A 128 -11.39 7.06 -5.17
N PHE A 129 -11.25 5.88 -4.59
CA PHE A 129 -11.11 4.62 -5.33
C PHE A 129 -11.90 3.50 -4.66
#